data_AF-A0A257P4D4-F1
#
_entry.id   AF-A0A257P4D4-F1
#
_cell.length_a   1.000
_cell.length_b   1.000
_cell.length_c   1.000
_cell.angle_alpha   90.00
_cell.angle_beta   90.00
_cell.angle_gamma   90.00
#
_symmetry.space_group_name_H-M   'P 1'
#
loop_
_entity.id
_entity.type
_entity.pdbx_description
1 polymer ?
#
loop_
_entity_poly.entity_id
_entity_poly.type
_entity_poly.pdbx_seq_one_letter_code
_entity_poly.pdbx_strand_id
1 'polypeptide(L)'
;FDLVPRTLEYIDQGILDFSIDQQPYLQGFYTVMEMVMFLASGGLVGPADINTGLKFVAKDSVGPYLVTKTRFEGNSTAQQVVARSGAI
;
A
#
# COMPACT_ATOMS: atom_id res chain seq x y z
N PHE A 1 -9.93 9.05 2.01
CA PHE A 1 -9.24 7.88 2.58
C PHE A 1 -9.44 6.74 1.60
N ASP A 2 -8.39 5.97 1.38
CA ASP A 2 -8.20 5.03 0.27
C ASP A 2 -7.73 5.66 -1.05
N LEU A 3 -7.04 4.81 -1.81
CA LEU A 3 -6.44 5.06 -3.12
C LEU A 3 -7.35 4.58 -4.25
N VAL A 4 -8.66 4.75 -4.11
CA VAL A 4 -9.58 4.39 -5.19
C VAL A 4 -9.28 5.25 -6.43
N PRO A 5 -9.41 4.71 -7.65
CA PRO A 5 -8.97 5.40 -8.87
C PRO A 5 -9.48 6.83 -8.99
N ARG A 6 -10.75 7.05 -8.63
CA ARG A 6 -11.38 8.36 -8.71
C ARG A 6 -10.76 9.40 -7.77
N THR A 7 -10.33 8.97 -6.58
CA THR A 7 -9.67 9.86 -5.62
C THR A 7 -8.32 10.32 -6.15
N LEU A 8 -7.56 9.42 -6.77
CA LEU A 8 -6.25 9.75 -7.36
C LEU A 8 -6.41 10.70 -8.56
N GLU A 9 -7.40 10.46 -9.42
CA GLU A 9 -7.75 11.37 -10.52
C GLU A 9 -8.12 12.78 -10.00
N TYR A 10 -8.89 12.85 -8.91
CA TYR A 10 -9.28 14.14 -8.32
C TYR A 10 -8.12 14.87 -7.67
N ILE A 11 -7.15 14.17 -7.09
CA ILE A 11 -5.91 14.78 -6.59
C ILE A 11 -5.09 15.33 -7.76
N ASP A 12 -4.94 14.56 -8.84
CA ASP A 12 -4.23 14.99 -10.04
C ASP A 12 -4.88 16.22 -10.70
N GLN A 13 -6.22 16.25 -10.75
CA GLN A 13 -7.00 17.40 -11.24
C GLN A 13 -6.99 18.61 -10.29
N GLY A 14 -6.50 18.46 -9.05
CA GLY A 14 -6.53 19.52 -8.04
C GLY A 14 -7.93 19.78 -7.44
N ILE A 15 -8.84 18.82 -7.55
CA ILE A 15 -10.16 18.84 -6.91
C ILE A 15 -10.06 18.42 -5.44
N LEU A 16 -9.16 17.49 -5.13
CA LEU A 16 -8.81 17.08 -3.78
C LEU A 16 -7.35 17.43 -3.48
N ASP A 17 -7.05 17.91 -2.28
CA ASP A 17 -5.69 18.28 -1.91
C ASP A 17 -4.80 17.06 -1.70
N PHE A 18 -5.33 16.03 -1.02
CA PHE A 18 -4.61 14.79 -0.75
C PHE A 18 -5.55 13.63 -0.35
N SER A 19 -5.01 12.42 -0.34
CA SER A 19 -5.54 11.26 0.38
C SER A 19 -4.40 10.61 1.19
N ILE A 20 -4.75 9.62 2.00
CA ILE A 20 -3.78 8.86 2.81
C ILE A 20 -3.75 7.42 2.29
N ASP A 21 -2.55 6.98 1.90
CA ASP A 21 -2.20 5.60 1.62
C ASP A 21 -1.83 4.89 2.93
N GLN A 22 -2.67 3.95 3.34
CA GLN A 22 -2.45 3.09 4.50
C GLN A 22 -1.90 1.70 4.13
N GLN A 23 -1.40 1.54 2.91
CA GLN A 23 -0.75 0.33 2.37
C GLN A 23 -1.57 -0.96 2.63
N PRO A 24 -2.79 -1.09 2.06
CA PRO A 24 -3.67 -2.24 2.32
C PRO A 24 -3.04 -3.59 1.94
N TYR A 25 -2.14 -3.62 0.96
CA TYR A 25 -1.38 -4.83 0.64
C TYR A 25 -0.52 -5.30 1.83
N LEU A 26 0.14 -4.37 2.54
CA LEU A 26 0.96 -4.69 3.70
C LEU A 26 0.10 -5.17 4.88
N GLN A 27 -1.09 -4.59 5.07
CA GLN A 27 -2.03 -5.05 6.11
C GLN A 27 -2.36 -6.53 5.93
N GLY A 28 -2.69 -6.95 4.70
CA GLY A 28 -2.94 -8.36 4.39
C GLY A 28 -1.68 -9.22 4.51
N PHE A 29 -0.55 -8.75 3.96
CA PHE A 29 0.71 -9.49 3.97
C PHE A 29 1.21 -9.77 5.39
N TYR A 30 1.28 -8.75 6.25
CA TYR A 30 1.75 -8.90 7.62
C TYR A 30 0.80 -9.79 8.42
N THR A 31 -0.51 -9.66 8.25
CA THR A 31 -1.49 -10.56 8.90
C THR A 31 -1.20 -12.02 8.57
N VAL A 32 -0.94 -12.35 7.30
CA VAL A 32 -0.60 -13.74 6.90
C VAL A 32 0.72 -14.17 7.51
N MET A 33 1.74 -13.31 7.53
CA MET A 33 3.03 -13.62 8.15
C MET A 33 2.91 -13.88 9.65
N GLU A 34 2.11 -13.10 10.37
CA GLU A 34 1.84 -13.32 11.79
C GLU A 34 1.12 -14.65 12.04
N MET A 35 0.14 -15.00 11.21
CA MET A 35 -0.52 -16.31 11.29
C MET A 35 0.46 -17.47 11.06
N VAL A 36 1.37 -17.33 10.09
CA VAL A 36 2.43 -18.33 9.85
C VAL A 36 3.32 -18.50 11.08
N MET A 37 3.74 -17.39 11.70
CA MET A 37 4.61 -17.41 12.88
C MET A 37 3.89 -17.96 14.12
N PHE A 38 2.62 -17.61 14.31
CA PHE A 38 1.77 -18.18 15.36
C PHE A 38 1.71 -19.70 15.26
N LEU A 39 1.40 -20.23 14.07
CA LEU A 39 1.34 -21.69 13.85
C LEU A 39 2.71 -22.36 14.02
N ALA A 40 3.77 -21.79 13.44
CA ALA A 40 5.12 -22.36 13.50
C ALA A 40 5.71 -22.38 14.92
N SER A 41 5.33 -21.41 15.75
CA SER A 41 5.77 -21.32 17.14
C SER A 41 4.93 -22.15 18.12
N GLY A 42 3.87 -22.84 17.65
CA GLY A 42 2.92 -23.50 18.54
C GLY A 42 2.09 -22.52 19.39
N GLY A 43 1.90 -21.29 18.89
CA GLY A 43 1.15 -20.22 19.55
C GLY A 43 1.95 -19.39 20.56
N LEU A 44 3.29 -19.50 20.58
CA LEU A 44 4.15 -18.75 21.50
C LEU A 44 4.35 -17.29 21.08
N VAL A 45 4.25 -17.00 19.78
CA VAL A 45 4.27 -15.61 19.28
C VAL A 45 2.86 -15.20 18.88
N GLY A 46 2.46 -13.99 19.28
CA GLY A 46 1.14 -13.42 19.00
C GLY A 46 1.21 -12.26 18.01
N PRO A 47 0.05 -11.66 17.68
CA PRO A 47 0.00 -10.49 16.82
C PRO A 47 0.74 -9.31 17.46
N ALA A 48 1.42 -8.54 16.63
CA ALA A 48 2.08 -7.29 16.95
C ALA A 48 1.25 -6.11 16.44
N ASP A 49 1.44 -4.95 17.08
CA ASP A 49 0.94 -3.69 16.53
C ASP A 49 1.86 -3.24 15.40
N ILE A 50 1.35 -3.23 14.17
CA ILE A 50 2.11 -2.92 12.96
C ILE A 50 1.51 -1.70 12.27
N ASN A 51 2.22 -0.58 12.34
CA ASN A 51 1.90 0.60 11.54
C ASN A 51 2.27 0.34 10.08
N THR A 52 1.25 0.22 9.24
CA THR A 52 1.40 -0.02 7.79
C THR A 52 1.35 1.24 6.95
N GLY A 53 1.25 2.43 7.55
CA GLY A 53 1.45 3.67 6.83
C GLY A 53 0.52 4.80 7.23
N LEU A 54 1.05 6.01 7.02
CA LEU A 54 0.38 7.30 7.07
C LEU A 54 0.92 8.16 5.91
N LYS A 55 1.00 7.58 4.71
CA LYS A 55 1.63 8.24 3.58
C LYS A 55 0.62 9.16 2.91
N PHE A 56 0.93 10.45 2.93
CA PHE A 56 0.16 11.45 2.21
C PHE A 56 0.42 11.30 0.71
N VAL A 57 -0.66 11.25 -0.07
CA VAL A 57 -0.63 11.28 -1.52
C VAL A 57 -1.29 12.58 -1.96
N ALA A 58 -0.49 13.51 -2.45
CA ALA A 58 -0.89 14.83 -2.91
C ALA A 58 -0.58 15.01 -4.40
N LYS A 59 -0.89 16.18 -4.95
CA LYS A 59 -0.76 16.48 -6.39
C LYS A 59 0.65 16.22 -6.96
N ASP A 60 1.68 16.51 -6.17
CA ASP A 60 3.09 16.30 -6.56
C ASP A 60 3.55 14.83 -6.46
N SER A 61 2.82 13.99 -5.74
CA SER A 61 3.18 12.60 -5.48
C SER A 61 2.18 11.56 -6.04
N VAL A 62 1.06 11.98 -6.62
CA VAL A 62 0.00 11.09 -7.12
C VAL A 62 0.35 10.40 -8.44
N GLY A 63 1.26 11.00 -9.23
CA GLY A 63 1.65 10.50 -10.56
C GLY A 63 2.00 9.01 -10.59
N PRO A 64 2.92 8.50 -9.72
CA PRO A 64 3.24 7.08 -9.64
C PRO A 64 2.03 6.17 -9.39
N TYR A 65 1.10 6.58 -8.54
CA TYR A 65 -0.11 5.78 -8.24
C TYR A 65 -1.05 5.65 -9.45
N LEU A 66 -0.99 6.59 -10.39
CA LEU A 66 -1.81 6.59 -11.61
C LEU A 66 -1.18 5.75 -12.73
N VAL A 67 0.15 5.80 -12.88
CA VAL A 67 0.83 5.18 -14.02
C VAL A 67 1.37 3.77 -13.72
N THR A 68 1.66 3.47 -12.46
CA THR A 68 2.25 2.19 -12.09
C THR A 68 1.15 1.12 -11.97
N LYS A 69 1.32 0.00 -12.70
CA LYS A 69 0.44 -1.16 -12.64
C LYS A 69 1.07 -2.31 -11.89
N THR A 70 0.72 -2.47 -10.61
CA THR A 70 1.26 -3.53 -9.76
C THR A 70 0.21 -4.13 -8.82
N ARG A 71 0.51 -5.33 -8.35
CA ARG A 71 -0.30 -6.01 -7.32
C ARG A 71 -0.22 -5.36 -5.95
N PHE A 72 0.83 -4.58 -5.68
CA PHE A 72 1.04 -3.91 -4.40
C PHE A 72 0.07 -2.74 -4.20
N GLU A 73 -0.36 -2.08 -5.27
CA GLU A 73 -1.40 -1.04 -5.28
C GLU A 73 -2.79 -1.59 -5.66
N GLY A 74 -2.93 -2.92 -5.80
CA GLY A 74 -4.21 -3.59 -6.06
C GLY A 74 -4.80 -3.38 -7.46
N ASN A 75 -4.04 -2.81 -8.40
CA ASN A 75 -4.52 -2.47 -9.75
C ASN A 75 -4.02 -3.42 -10.87
N SER A 76 -3.36 -4.51 -10.48
CA SER A 76 -2.89 -5.60 -11.35
C SER A 76 -2.78 -6.92 -10.57
N THR A 77 -2.92 -8.07 -11.24
CA THR A 77 -2.69 -9.40 -10.66
C THR A 77 -1.34 -9.99 -11.05
N ALA A 78 -0.56 -9.29 -11.89
CA ALA A 78 0.71 -9.80 -12.40
C ALA A 78 1.75 -9.97 -11.28
N GLN A 79 2.40 -11.14 -11.26
CA GLN A 79 3.54 -11.39 -10.40
C GLN A 79 4.78 -10.74 -11.02
N GLN A 80 5.32 -9.73 -10.35
CA GLN A 80 6.46 -8.95 -10.83
C GLN A 80 7.26 -8.38 -9.68
N VAL A 81 8.56 -8.19 -9.91
CA VAL A 81 9.42 -7.35 -9.08
C VAL A 81 9.48 -5.98 -9.73
N VAL A 82 9.14 -4.94 -8.98
CA VAL A 82 9.11 -3.56 -9.49
C VAL A 82 10.49 -2.94 -9.28
N ALA A 83 11.09 -2.42 -10.35
CA ALA A 83 12.36 -1.71 -10.24
C ALA A 83 12.14 -0.38 -9.49
N ARG A 84 12.97 -0.10 -8.48
CA ARG A 84 12.98 1.20 -7.79
C ARG A 84 13.62 2.25 -8.70
N SER A 85 12.96 3.38 -8.88
CA SER A 85 13.53 4.60 -9.46
C SER A 85 13.53 5.73 -8.43
N GLY A 86 14.45 6.69 -8.56
CA GLY A 86 14.58 7.82 -7.63
C GLY A 86 15.43 7.54 -6.37
N ALA A 87 15.60 8.58 -5.54
CA ALA A 87 16.41 8.53 -4.32
C ALA A 87 15.80 7.61 -3.24
N ILE A 88 16.63 7.20 -2.26
CA ILE A 88 16.20 6.45 -1.07
C ILE A 88 15.52 7.35 -0.06
#